data_AF-A0A239YH99-F1
#
_entry.id   AF-A0A239YH99-F1
#
_cell.length_a   1.000
_cell.length_b   1.000
_cell.length_c   1.000
_cell.angle_alpha   90.00
_cell.angle_beta   90.00
_cell.angle_gamma   90.00
#
_symmetry.space_group_name_H-M   'P 1'
#
loop_
_entity.id
_entity.type
_entity.pdbx_description
1 polymer ?
#
loop_
_entity_poly.entity_id
_entity_poly.type
_entity_poly.pdbx_seq_one_letter_code
_entity_poly.pdbx_strand_id
1 'polypeptide(L)'
;MENKKLLVVFTSYYFGDKADKVLFELNVPHQLMATPPELHDMCGLSIEIESDIADHVKTILKEHRISTSGLFWYEKGELAVPYKV
;
A
#
# COMPACT_ATOMS: atom_id res chain seq x y z
N MET A 1 5.74 -11.07 -15.91
CA MET A 1 4.86 -10.33 -14.98
C MET A 1 5.26 -10.53 -13.51
N GLU A 2 6.40 -11.16 -13.21
CA GLU A 2 6.76 -11.61 -11.85
C GLU A 2 7.26 -10.50 -10.90
N ASN A 3 7.39 -9.25 -11.35
CA ASN A 3 7.97 -8.15 -10.55
C ASN A 3 6.99 -6.99 -10.27
N LYS A 4 5.74 -7.11 -10.73
CA LYS A 4 4.76 -6.03 -10.60
C LYS A 4 4.01 -6.17 -9.28
N LYS A 5 4.15 -5.17 -8.42
CA LYS A 5 3.59 -5.13 -7.07
C LYS A 5 2.45 -4.12 -7.00
N LEU A 6 1.43 -4.41 -6.21
CA LEU A 6 0.42 -3.42 -5.87
C LEU A 6 0.75 -2.84 -4.49
N LEU A 7 1.04 -1.54 -4.46
CA LEU A 7 1.43 -0.85 -3.24
C LEU A 7 0.31 0.09 -2.78
N VAL A 8 -0.04 0.00 -1.51
CA VAL A 8 -0.78 1.03 -0.79
C VAL A 8 0.23 2.03 -0.25
N VAL A 9 0.03 3.30 -0.55
CA VAL A 9 0.92 4.38 -0.15
C VAL A 9 0.19 5.31 0.81
N PHE A 10 0.87 5.74 1.87
CA PHE A 10 0.25 6.45 2.99
C PHE A 10 0.59 7.94 3.02
N THR A 11 -0.31 8.73 3.59
CA THR A 11 -0.07 10.18 3.77
C THR A 11 0.91 10.47 4.91
N SER A 12 1.24 9.48 5.76
CA SER A 12 2.25 9.61 6.81
C SER A 12 2.81 8.24 7.26
N TYR A 13 3.99 8.27 7.89
CA TYR A 13 4.63 7.08 8.47
C TYR A 13 3.75 6.42 9.53
N TYR A 14 3.07 7.23 10.35
CA TYR A 14 2.12 6.76 11.36
C TYR A 14 1.02 5.90 10.76
N PHE A 15 0.48 6.30 9.59
CA PHE A 15 -0.57 5.52 8.93
C PHE A 15 -0.05 4.22 8.32
N GLY A 16 1.19 4.19 7.82
CA GLY A 16 1.83 2.95 7.36
C GLY A 16 2.03 1.95 8.49
N ASP A 17 2.60 2.37 9.63
CA ASP A 17 2.79 1.52 10.81
C ASP A 17 1.44 1.06 11.42
N LYS A 18 0.44 1.95 11.48
CA LYS A 18 -0.89 1.58 11.95
C LYS A 18 -1.55 0.55 11.02
N ALA A 19 -1.40 0.70 9.71
CA ALA A 19 -1.97 -0.23 8.73
C ALA A 19 -1.35 -1.63 8.86
N ASP A 20 -0.02 -1.72 9.00
CA ASP A 20 0.69 -2.99 9.20
C ASP A 20 0.12 -3.76 10.41
N LYS A 21 -0.01 -3.09 11.55
CA LYS A 21 -0.59 -3.69 12.76
C LYS A 21 -2.03 -4.17 12.57
N VAL A 22 -2.89 -3.33 11.98
CA VAL A 22 -4.31 -3.66 11.75
C VAL A 22 -4.44 -4.85 10.80
N LEU A 23 -3.70 -4.86 9.69
CA LEU A 23 -3.73 -5.94 8.72
C LEU A 23 -3.17 -7.24 9.30
N PHE A 24 -2.12 -7.15 10.12
CA PHE A 24 -1.57 -8.29 10.84
C PHE A 24 -2.58 -8.90 11.82
N GLU A 25 -3.23 -8.09 12.66
CA GLU A 25 -4.26 -8.54 13.60
C GLU A 25 -5.45 -9.21 12.90
N LEU A 26 -5.80 -8.74 11.70
CA LEU A 26 -6.87 -9.29 10.88
C LEU A 26 -6.43 -10.47 9.99
N ASN A 27 -5.16 -10.91 10.08
CA ASN A 27 -4.57 -11.96 9.25
C ASN A 27 -4.71 -11.70 7.74
N VAL A 28 -4.65 -10.43 7.33
CA VAL A 28 -4.66 -10.04 5.92
C VAL A 28 -3.25 -10.20 5.35
N PRO A 29 -3.03 -10.93 4.25
CA PRO A 29 -1.72 -11.04 3.62
C PRO A 29 -1.21 -9.69 3.14
N HIS A 30 -0.07 -9.26 3.65
CA HIS A 30 0.55 -7.99 3.27
C HIS A 30 2.05 -7.99 3.64
N GLN A 31 2.80 -7.04 3.08
CA GLN A 31 4.19 -6.82 3.45
C GLN A 31 4.48 -5.31 3.59
N LEU A 32 4.93 -4.90 4.78
CA LEU A 32 5.44 -3.55 5.00
C LEU A 32 6.81 -3.39 4.35
N MET A 33 7.00 -2.28 3.63
CA MET A 33 8.27 -1.94 3.01
C MET A 33 8.49 -0.42 2.96
N ALA A 34 9.74 0.00 2.79
CA ALA A 34 10.05 1.39 2.47
C ALA A 34 9.40 1.78 1.14
N THR A 35 8.82 2.97 1.06
CA THR A 35 8.24 3.49 -0.18
C THR A 35 9.32 3.59 -1.26
N PRO A 36 9.14 2.95 -2.43
CA PRO A 36 10.11 3.02 -3.52
C PRO A 36 10.37 4.47 -3.96
N PRO A 37 11.62 4.83 -4.32
CA PRO A 37 11.97 6.18 -4.80
C PRO A 37 11.16 6.64 -6.02
N GLU A 38 10.66 5.70 -6.83
CA GLU A 38 9.84 5.94 -8.01
C GLU A 38 8.42 6.45 -7.67
N LEU A 39 8.00 6.34 -6.40
CA LEU A 39 6.74 6.87 -5.84
C LEU A 39 6.95 8.22 -5.12
N HIS A 40 7.90 9.03 -5.61
CA HIS A 40 8.37 10.31 -5.05
C HIS A 40 7.28 11.18 -4.40
N ASP A 41 7.63 11.87 -3.31
CA ASP A 41 6.78 12.72 -2.44
C ASP A 41 5.74 12.02 -1.56
N MET A 42 5.68 10.69 -1.59
CA MET A 42 4.74 9.92 -0.77
C MET A 42 5.44 9.21 0.39
N CYS A 43 4.83 9.22 1.58
CA CYS A 43 5.57 9.04 2.83
C CYS A 43 6.19 7.65 3.00
N GLY A 44 7.50 7.62 3.33
CA GLY A 44 8.33 6.65 4.08
C GLY A 44 8.03 5.14 4.10
N LEU A 45 6.77 4.74 4.21
CA LEU A 45 6.31 3.36 4.27
C LEU A 45 5.20 3.13 3.23
N SER A 46 5.21 1.93 2.65
CA SER A 46 4.17 1.41 1.79
C SER A 46 3.88 -0.04 2.17
N ILE A 47 2.67 -0.50 1.86
CA ILE A 47 2.28 -1.88 2.09
C ILE A 47 2.02 -2.52 0.73
N GLU A 48 2.75 -3.59 0.46
CA GLU A 48 2.50 -4.48 -0.67
C GLU A 48 1.35 -5.41 -0.36
N ILE A 49 0.44 -5.54 -1.32
CA ILE A 49 -0.73 -6.42 -1.28
C ILE A 49 -0.90 -7.13 -2.61
N GLU A 50 -1.64 -8.24 -2.58
CA GLU A 50 -2.17 -8.84 -3.79
C GLU A 50 -3.35 -8.03 -4.34
N SER A 51 -3.52 -8.05 -5.66
CA SER A 51 -4.55 -7.22 -6.31
C SER A 51 -5.99 -7.72 -6.12
N ASP A 52 -6.15 -9.02 -5.89
CA ASP A 52 -7.44 -9.67 -5.63
C ASP A 52 -8.07 -9.24 -4.29
N ILE A 53 -7.24 -8.82 -3.33
CA ILE A 53 -7.68 -8.33 -2.01
C ILE A 53 -7.75 -6.80 -1.91
N ALA A 54 -7.49 -6.07 -2.99
CA ALA A 54 -7.37 -4.61 -2.97
C ALA A 54 -8.60 -3.90 -2.39
N ASP A 55 -9.81 -4.32 -2.75
CA ASP A 55 -11.05 -3.71 -2.25
C ASP A 55 -11.34 -4.06 -0.79
N HIS A 56 -10.95 -5.26 -0.36
CA HIS A 56 -11.02 -5.67 1.04
C HIS A 56 -10.08 -4.81 1.90
N VAL A 57 -8.83 -4.65 1.47
CA VAL A 57 -7.84 -3.80 2.15
C VAL A 57 -8.32 -2.35 2.22
N LYS A 58 -8.83 -1.78 1.12
CA LYS A 58 -9.39 -0.40 1.13
C LYS A 58 -10.51 -0.24 2.15
N THR A 59 -11.38 -1.23 2.27
CA THR A 59 -12.49 -1.22 3.24
C THR A 59 -11.96 -1.17 4.67
N ILE A 60 -11.01 -2.06 5.01
CA ILE A 60 -10.36 -2.08 6.33
C ILE A 60 -9.70 -0.74 6.64
N LEU A 61 -8.89 -0.21 5.71
CA LEU A 61 -8.19 1.06 5.92
C LEU A 61 -9.17 2.21 6.18
N LYS A 62 -10.29 2.24 5.46
CA LYS A 62 -11.35 3.25 5.67
C LYS A 62 -12.01 3.09 7.04
N GLU A 63 -12.39 1.87 7.43
CA GLU A 63 -13.04 1.58 8.73
C GLU A 63 -12.14 1.95 9.91
N HIS A 64 -10.84 1.72 9.79
CA HIS A 64 -9.83 2.06 10.80
C HIS A 64 -9.31 3.51 10.71
N ARG A 65 -9.92 4.35 9.86
CA ARG A 65 -9.57 5.77 9.64
C ARG A 65 -8.08 5.95 9.30
N ILE A 66 -7.57 5.10 8.42
CA ILE A 66 -6.20 5.17 7.91
C ILE A 66 -6.21 5.96 6.61
N SER A 67 -5.45 7.05 6.58
CA SER A 67 -5.35 7.92 5.41
C SER A 67 -4.28 7.40 4.44
N THR A 68 -4.65 7.26 3.17
CA THR A 68 -3.77 6.79 2.09
C THR A 68 -3.65 7.85 1.00
N SER A 69 -2.49 7.91 0.36
CA SER A 69 -2.27 8.69 -0.86
C SER A 69 -2.84 7.99 -2.10
N GLY A 70 -3.02 6.67 -2.03
CA GLY A 70 -3.62 5.86 -3.07
C GLY A 70 -3.00 4.47 -3.18
N LEU A 71 -3.44 3.74 -4.20
CA LEU A 71 -2.86 2.47 -4.61
C LEU A 71 -2.13 2.65 -5.94
N PHE A 72 -0.97 2.02 -6.07
CA PHE A 72 -0.12 2.15 -7.26
C PHE A 72 0.44 0.80 -7.67
N TRP A 73 0.39 0.53 -8.96
CA TRP A 73 1.23 -0.48 -9.56
C TRP A 73 2.67 -0.01 -9.58
N TYR A 74 3.56 -0.84 -9.05
CA TYR A 74 4.99 -0.60 -8.97
C TYR A 74 5.75 -1.72 -9.67
N GLU A 75 6.75 -1.34 -10.47
CA GLU A 75 7.78 -2.22 -10.99
C GLU A 75 9.11 -1.48 -10.93
N LYS A 76 10.18 -2.15 -10.49
CA LYS A 76 11.47 -1.50 -10.26
C LYS A 76 12.04 -0.95 -11.57
N GLY A 77 12.40 0.33 -11.57
CA GLY A 77 12.91 1.01 -12.76
C GLY A 77 11.84 1.53 -13.72
N GLU A 78 10.56 1.33 -13.41
CA GLU A 78 9.41 1.86 -14.16
C GLU A 78 8.71 2.97 -13.35
N LEU A 79 7.99 3.85 -14.04
CA LEU A 79 7.14 4.85 -13.37
C LEU A 79 5.94 4.15 -12.74
N ALA A 80 5.65 4.47 -11.48
CA ALA A 80 4.49 3.93 -10.81
C ALA A 80 3.19 4.42 -11.45
N VAL A 81 2.23 3.51 -11.63
CA VAL A 81 0.94 3.79 -12.28
C VAL A 81 -0.18 3.71 -11.25
N PRO A 82 -1.06 4.71 -11.12
CA PRO A 82 -2.20 4.64 -10.22
C PRO A 82 -3.07 3.41 -10.50
N TYR A 83 -3.43 2.66 -9.45
CA TYR A 83 -4.38 1.57 -9.52
C TYR A 83 -5.80 2.14 -9.57
N LYS A 84 -6.42 2.06 -10.74
CA LYS A 84 -7.82 2.44 -10.94
C LYS A 84 -8.70 1.22 -10.76
N VAL A 85 -9.68 1.34 -9.88
CA VAL A 85 -10.83 0.43 -9.76
C VAL A 85 -12.03 1.13 -10.36
#